data_AF-A0A1Y0VY82-F1
#
_entry.id   AF-A0A1Y0VY82-F1
#
_cell.length_a   1.000
_cell.length_b   1.000
_cell.length_c   1.000
_cell.angle_alpha   90.00
_cell.angle_beta   90.00
_cell.angle_gamma   90.00
#
_symmetry.space_group_name_H-M   'P 1'
#
loop_
_entity.id
_entity.type
_entity.pdbx_description
1 polymer ?
#
loop_
_entity_poly.entity_id
_entity_poly.type
_entity_poly.pdbx_seq_one_letter_code
_entity_poly.pdbx_strand_id
1 'polypeptide(L)'
;MGYERYSYAGINTGNNRNGSYERSFDTKYGQLNLTTPRDRNGRFENHTLPAYGRHSDNLETTVIQLYTKGITTAEIAELIEKMYGAHYSKATVSNMTKAVNEQVQAFQQRRLASQYAAIFLDATYLPLKRDTVQKEAVHIAIGIRPDGTKEVLNYQVAPTESTGI
;
A
#
# COMPACT_ATOMS: atom_id res chain seq x y z
N MET A 1 -9.80 -16.23 -21.81
CA MET A 1 -9.61 -16.31 -23.28
C MET A 1 -10.75 -17.13 -23.87
N GLY A 2 -11.63 -16.54 -24.69
CA GLY A 2 -12.76 -17.22 -25.32
C GLY A 2 -12.41 -18.12 -26.51
N TYR A 3 -11.20 -18.68 -26.56
CA TYR A 3 -10.73 -19.53 -27.65
C TYR A 3 -10.21 -20.85 -27.09
N GLU A 4 -10.52 -21.97 -27.73
CA GLU A 4 -10.07 -23.30 -27.32
C GLU A 4 -8.61 -23.59 -27.70
N ARG A 5 -8.02 -24.62 -27.08
CA ARG A 5 -6.68 -25.10 -27.46
C ARG A 5 -6.79 -25.69 -28.87
N TYR A 6 -5.94 -25.24 -29.80
CA TYR A 6 -5.99 -25.58 -31.24
C TYR A 6 -7.19 -25.00 -32.03
N SER A 7 -7.86 -23.94 -31.54
CA SER A 7 -8.95 -23.34 -32.32
C SER A 7 -8.43 -22.64 -33.58
N TYR A 8 -8.91 -23.07 -34.75
CA TYR A 8 -8.63 -22.44 -36.04
C TYR A 8 -9.25 -21.03 -36.18
N ALA A 9 -10.11 -20.63 -35.24
CA ALA A 9 -10.80 -19.34 -35.24
C ALA A 9 -9.89 -18.09 -35.11
N GLY A 10 -8.62 -18.26 -34.68
CA GLY A 10 -7.65 -17.16 -34.62
C GLY A 10 -6.76 -17.00 -35.87
N ILE A 11 -6.81 -17.95 -36.81
CA ILE A 11 -5.94 -17.93 -37.98
C ILE A 11 -6.41 -16.78 -38.90
N ASN A 12 -5.50 -15.89 -39.29
CA ASN A 12 -5.73 -14.64 -40.04
C ASN A 12 -6.44 -13.47 -39.30
N THR A 13 -6.65 -13.52 -37.97
CA THR A 13 -7.25 -12.39 -37.21
C THR A 13 -6.22 -11.47 -36.54
N GLY A 14 -4.94 -11.65 -36.84
CA GLY A 14 -3.85 -10.79 -36.34
C GLY A 14 -3.29 -11.17 -34.96
N ASN A 15 -3.97 -12.00 -34.16
CA ASN A 15 -3.45 -12.50 -32.89
C ASN A 15 -3.95 -13.93 -32.59
N ASN A 16 -3.09 -14.76 -32.01
CA ASN A 16 -3.33 -16.19 -31.82
C ASN A 16 -2.78 -16.66 -30.47
N ARG A 17 -3.28 -17.78 -29.94
CA ARG A 17 -2.62 -18.44 -28.79
C ARG A 17 -1.22 -18.89 -29.16
N ASN A 18 -0.24 -18.64 -28.29
CA ASN A 18 1.16 -18.99 -28.46
C ASN A 18 1.70 -19.67 -27.20
N GLY A 19 1.13 -20.84 -26.89
CA GLY A 19 1.55 -21.67 -25.77
C GLY A 19 1.13 -21.13 -24.40
N SER A 20 1.85 -21.59 -23.38
CA SER A 20 1.64 -21.25 -21.98
C SER A 20 2.99 -21.18 -21.26
N TYR A 21 3.02 -20.49 -20.13
CA TYR A 21 4.17 -20.47 -19.23
C TYR A 21 3.76 -20.92 -17.83
N GLU A 22 4.69 -21.56 -17.13
CA GLU A 22 4.51 -21.93 -15.73
C GLU A 22 4.82 -20.74 -14.83
N ARG A 23 4.02 -20.59 -13.79
CA ARG A 23 4.17 -19.52 -12.81
C ARG A 23 3.74 -20.01 -11.43
N SER A 24 4.59 -19.82 -10.44
CA SER A 24 4.21 -19.98 -9.04
C SER A 24 3.52 -18.71 -8.52
N PHE A 25 2.40 -18.90 -7.81
CA PHE A 25 1.60 -17.85 -7.21
C PHE A 25 1.28 -18.21 -5.76
N ASP A 26 1.70 -17.36 -4.83
CA ASP A 26 1.57 -17.61 -3.40
C ASP A 26 0.18 -17.16 -2.93
N THR A 27 -0.56 -18.09 -2.33
CA THR A 27 -1.87 -17.82 -1.73
C THR A 27 -1.84 -18.10 -0.23
N LYS A 28 -2.91 -17.70 0.47
CA LYS A 28 -3.11 -18.04 1.89
C LYS A 28 -3.18 -19.54 2.19
N TYR A 29 -3.35 -20.38 1.17
CA TYR A 29 -3.39 -21.85 1.29
C TYR A 29 -2.10 -22.52 0.83
N GLY A 30 -1.05 -21.74 0.51
CA GLY A 30 0.21 -22.21 -0.02
C GLY A 30 0.47 -21.79 -1.47
N GLN A 31 1.58 -22.26 -2.01
CA GLN A 31 2.03 -21.94 -3.36
C GLN A 31 1.27 -22.76 -4.40
N LEU A 32 0.66 -22.07 -5.36
CA LEU A 32 0.02 -22.65 -6.53
C LEU A 32 0.96 -22.59 -7.71
N ASN A 33 1.17 -23.71 -8.40
CA ASN A 33 1.84 -23.73 -9.70
C ASN A 33 0.78 -23.62 -10.79
N LEU A 34 0.83 -22.54 -11.56
CA LEU A 34 -0.18 -22.15 -12.53
C LEU A 34 0.39 -22.15 -13.94
N THR A 35 -0.27 -22.87 -14.84
CA THR A 35 -0.02 -22.80 -16.28
C THR A 35 -0.83 -21.65 -16.88
N THR A 36 -0.19 -20.51 -17.15
CA THR A 36 -0.85 -19.32 -17.69
C THR A 36 -0.73 -19.28 -19.23
N PRO A 37 -1.85 -19.16 -19.97
CA PRO A 37 -1.81 -19.09 -21.44
C PRO A 37 -1.25 -17.74 -21.91
N ARG A 38 -0.57 -17.74 -23.06
CA ARG A 38 -0.03 -16.54 -23.71
C ARG A 38 -0.56 -16.41 -25.13
N ASP A 39 -0.73 -15.19 -25.60
CA ASP A 39 -1.00 -14.87 -27.00
C ASP A 39 0.29 -14.49 -27.74
N ARG A 40 0.26 -14.55 -29.08
CA ARG A 40 1.43 -14.30 -29.92
C ARG A 40 1.90 -12.86 -29.84
N ASN A 41 0.97 -11.92 -29.71
CA ASN A 41 1.29 -10.50 -29.62
C ASN A 41 1.57 -10.02 -28.19
N GLY A 42 1.47 -10.89 -27.18
CA GLY A 42 1.71 -10.53 -25.78
C GLY A 42 0.69 -9.54 -25.20
N ARG A 43 -0.50 -9.42 -25.81
CA ARG A 43 -1.56 -8.49 -25.40
C ARG A 43 -2.59 -9.14 -24.49
N PHE A 44 -2.42 -10.42 -24.14
CA PHE A 44 -3.33 -11.10 -23.24
C PHE A 44 -3.11 -10.66 -21.79
N GLU A 45 -4.17 -10.12 -21.20
CA GLU A 45 -4.25 -9.82 -19.77
C GLU A 45 -5.20 -10.80 -19.08
N ASN A 46 -4.76 -11.35 -17.95
CA ASN A 46 -5.60 -12.19 -17.10
C ASN A 46 -6.29 -11.29 -16.06
N HIS A 47 -7.62 -11.20 -16.13
CA HIS A 47 -8.39 -10.37 -15.20
C HIS A 47 -8.48 -10.95 -13.77
N THR A 48 -8.26 -12.26 -13.60
CA THR A 48 -8.30 -12.92 -12.29
C THR A 48 -6.95 -12.89 -11.59
N LEU A 49 -5.86 -12.92 -12.35
CA LEU A 49 -4.50 -12.93 -11.82
C LEU A 49 -3.72 -11.76 -12.44
N PRO A 50 -3.30 -10.77 -11.64
CA PRO A 50 -2.55 -9.64 -12.18
C PRO A 50 -1.28 -10.12 -12.89
N ALA A 51 -0.99 -9.49 -14.03
CA ALA A 51 0.28 -9.67 -14.71
C ALA A 51 1.40 -9.35 -13.71
N TYR A 52 2.38 -10.24 -13.59
CA TYR A 52 3.54 -10.10 -12.67
C TYR A 52 3.25 -10.08 -11.15
N GLY A 53 2.00 -10.02 -10.68
CA GLY A 53 1.68 -10.15 -9.24
C GLY A 53 1.84 -11.58 -8.70
N ARG A 54 2.78 -11.82 -7.78
CA ARG A 54 3.17 -13.17 -7.33
C ARG A 54 2.37 -13.67 -6.13
N HIS A 55 1.51 -12.83 -5.55
CA HIS A 55 0.86 -13.08 -4.26
C HIS A 55 -0.59 -12.58 -4.28
N SER A 56 -1.46 -13.15 -3.44
CA SER A 56 -2.83 -12.63 -3.26
C SER A 56 -2.88 -11.38 -2.37
N ASP A 57 -3.58 -10.32 -2.80
CA ASP A 57 -3.71 -8.97 -2.19
C ASP A 57 -4.18 -8.91 -0.71
N ASN A 58 -4.53 -10.05 -0.12
CA ASN A 58 -5.07 -10.10 1.24
C ASN A 58 -3.99 -9.83 2.32
N LEU A 59 -2.72 -10.09 2.02
CA LEU A 59 -1.63 -9.88 2.97
C LEU A 59 -1.27 -8.39 3.06
N GLU A 60 -1.15 -7.70 1.94
CA GLU A 60 -0.86 -6.25 1.91
C GLU A 60 -1.91 -5.45 2.68
N THR A 61 -3.19 -5.75 2.46
CA THR A 61 -4.29 -5.15 3.23
C THR A 61 -4.15 -5.42 4.73
N THR A 62 -3.76 -6.64 5.10
CA THR A 62 -3.52 -7.02 6.51
C THR A 62 -2.34 -6.25 7.10
N VAL A 63 -1.23 -6.13 6.38
CA VAL A 63 -0.04 -5.36 6.80
C VAL A 63 -0.39 -3.89 7.00
N ILE A 64 -1.13 -3.29 6.06
CA ILE A 64 -1.60 -1.91 6.18
C ILE A 64 -2.50 -1.76 7.40
N GLN A 65 -3.46 -2.66 7.60
CA GLN A 65 -4.34 -2.63 8.78
C GLN A 65 -3.56 -2.72 10.10
N LEU A 66 -2.61 -3.65 10.22
CA LEU A 66 -1.76 -3.77 11.41
C LEU A 66 -0.93 -2.51 11.64
N TYR A 67 -0.38 -1.92 10.57
CA TYR A 67 0.37 -0.67 10.65
C TYR A 67 -0.50 0.51 11.09
N THR A 68 -1.72 0.64 10.56
CA THR A 68 -2.68 1.68 11.00
C THR A 68 -3.14 1.51 12.45
N LYS A 69 -3.05 0.30 13.00
CA LYS A 69 -3.31 0.02 14.43
C LYS A 69 -2.10 0.31 15.34
N GLY A 70 -0.99 0.80 14.78
CA GLY A 70 0.20 1.18 15.54
C GLY A 70 1.16 0.03 15.84
N ILE A 71 0.98 -1.13 15.19
CA ILE A 71 1.93 -2.25 15.31
C ILE A 71 3.19 -1.90 14.50
N THR A 72 4.36 -2.10 15.11
CA THR A 72 5.61 -1.73 14.45
C THR A 72 5.89 -2.62 13.25
N THR A 73 6.61 -2.11 12.25
CA THR A 73 6.97 -2.89 11.06
C THR A 73 7.80 -4.14 11.40
N ALA A 74 8.56 -4.11 12.50
CA ALA A 74 9.32 -5.26 13.00
C ALA A 74 8.39 -6.36 13.53
N GLU A 75 7.41 -5.99 14.36
CA GLU A 75 6.39 -6.92 14.88
C GLU A 75 5.50 -7.46 13.77
N ILE A 76 5.12 -6.62 12.80
CA ILE A 76 4.38 -7.05 11.62
C ILE A 76 5.20 -8.08 10.83
N ALA A 77 6.49 -7.82 10.60
CA ALA A 77 7.35 -8.77 9.89
C ALA A 77 7.47 -10.11 10.63
N GLU A 78 7.66 -10.10 11.94
CA GLU A 78 7.71 -11.32 12.77
C GLU A 78 6.37 -12.08 12.74
N LEU A 79 5.24 -11.36 12.82
CA LEU A 79 3.91 -11.96 12.76
C LEU A 79 3.65 -12.61 11.40
N ILE A 80 4.01 -11.93 10.32
CA ILE A 80 3.86 -12.46 8.95
C ILE A 80 4.77 -13.68 8.75
N GLU A 81 6.01 -13.65 9.26
CA GLU A 81 6.93 -14.79 9.21
C GLU A 81 6.37 -16.01 9.96
N LYS A 82 5.77 -15.80 11.15
CA LYS A 82 5.14 -16.89 11.92
C LYS A 82 3.88 -17.45 11.24
N MET A 83 3.07 -16.62 10.59
CA MET A 83 1.82 -17.04 9.97
C MET A 83 2.00 -17.65 8.57
N TYR A 84 2.95 -17.12 7.78
CA TYR A 84 3.10 -17.46 6.35
C TYR A 84 4.50 -18.00 6.00
N GLY A 85 5.42 -18.13 6.96
CA GLY A 85 6.78 -18.61 6.72
C GLY A 85 7.70 -17.58 6.04
N ALA A 86 8.88 -18.03 5.59
CA ALA A 86 9.96 -17.21 5.03
C ALA A 86 9.67 -16.59 3.65
N HIS A 87 8.42 -16.51 3.22
CA HIS A 87 8.03 -15.99 1.91
C HIS A 87 8.10 -14.46 1.82
N TYR A 88 8.10 -13.75 2.97
CA TYR A 88 8.05 -12.29 3.01
C TYR A 88 9.23 -11.73 3.78
N SER A 89 10.11 -11.03 3.07
CA SER A 89 11.23 -10.31 3.68
C SER A 89 10.75 -9.04 4.39
N LYS A 90 11.54 -8.54 5.35
CA LYS A 90 11.33 -7.20 5.96
C LYS A 90 11.23 -6.10 4.90
N ALA A 91 11.98 -6.22 3.80
CA ALA A 91 11.92 -5.28 2.69
C ALA A 91 10.57 -5.31 1.97
N THR A 92 9.95 -6.49 1.84
CA THR A 92 8.61 -6.66 1.26
C THR A 92 7.55 -5.97 2.12
N VAL A 93 7.59 -6.18 3.44
CA VAL A 93 6.68 -5.50 4.40
C VAL A 93 6.87 -3.99 4.36
N SER A 94 8.11 -3.51 4.35
CA SER A 94 8.40 -2.09 4.24
C SER A 94 7.89 -1.48 2.93
N ASN A 95 8.04 -2.20 1.81
CA ASN A 95 7.48 -1.76 0.53
C ASN A 95 5.95 -1.70 0.55
N MET A 96 5.26 -2.68 1.16
CA MET A 96 3.81 -2.64 1.33
C MET A 96 3.38 -1.43 2.18
N THR A 97 4.14 -1.08 3.22
CA THR A 97 3.83 0.12 4.03
C THR A 97 4.08 1.44 3.28
N LYS A 98 4.78 1.45 2.14
CA LYS A 98 4.92 2.68 1.33
C LYS A 98 3.59 3.18 0.77
N ALA A 99 2.60 2.29 0.56
CA ALA A 99 1.25 2.70 0.19
C ALA A 99 0.63 3.64 1.24
N VAL A 100 1.02 3.51 2.52
CA VAL A 100 0.60 4.43 3.59
C VAL A 100 1.24 5.80 3.42
N ASN A 101 2.47 5.89 2.92
CA ASN A 101 3.11 7.18 2.65
C ASN A 101 2.36 7.97 1.57
N GLU A 102 1.87 7.31 0.53
CA GLU A 102 1.04 7.95 -0.50
C GLU A 102 -0.25 8.51 0.11
N GLN A 103 -0.88 7.75 1.03
CA GLN A 103 -2.06 8.22 1.76
C GLN A 103 -1.74 9.42 2.67
N VAL A 104 -0.58 9.42 3.33
CA VAL A 104 -0.11 10.55 4.15
C VAL A 104 0.12 11.79 3.29
N GLN A 105 0.75 11.65 2.12
CA GLN A 105 0.93 12.77 1.18
C GLN A 105 -0.41 13.29 0.67
N ALA A 106 -1.32 12.39 0.29
CA ALA A 106 -2.67 12.77 -0.12
C ALA A 106 -3.43 13.48 1.00
N PHE A 107 -3.26 13.06 2.26
CA PHE A 107 -3.82 13.74 3.42
C PHE A 107 -3.27 15.17 3.58
N GLN A 108 -1.95 15.37 3.42
CA GLN A 108 -1.33 16.69 3.52
C GLN A 108 -1.72 17.64 2.38
N GLN A 109 -2.01 17.10 1.18
CA GLN A 109 -2.37 17.88 -0.01
C GLN A 109 -3.89 18.04 -0.20
N ARG A 110 -4.71 17.40 0.64
CA ARG A 110 -6.16 17.43 0.46
C ARG A 110 -6.71 18.84 0.59
N ARG A 111 -7.78 19.12 -0.15
CA ARG A 111 -8.51 20.39 -0.02
C ARG A 111 -9.24 20.45 1.32
N LEU A 112 -8.94 21.49 2.10
CA LEU A 112 -9.62 21.79 3.36
C LEU A 112 -10.97 22.48 3.09
N ALA A 113 -11.86 22.46 4.08
CA ALA A 113 -13.10 23.24 4.03
C ALA A 113 -12.81 24.74 3.89
N SER A 114 -13.73 25.47 3.24
CA SER A 114 -13.56 26.91 2.99
C SER A 114 -13.69 27.76 4.25
N GLN A 115 -14.33 27.25 5.30
CA GLN A 115 -14.58 27.98 6.54
C GLN A 115 -14.46 27.06 7.76
N TYR A 116 -13.88 27.60 8.83
CA TYR A 116 -13.79 26.98 10.15
C TYR A 116 -14.27 27.97 11.19
N ALA A 117 -15.06 27.49 12.16
CA ALA A 117 -15.50 28.28 13.30
C ALA A 117 -14.35 28.56 14.27
N ALA A 118 -13.45 27.58 14.45
CA ALA A 118 -12.24 27.72 15.25
C ALA A 118 -11.14 26.79 14.74
N ILE A 119 -9.89 27.17 14.99
CA ILE A 119 -8.71 26.34 14.73
C ILE A 119 -7.89 26.28 16.02
N PHE A 120 -7.52 25.07 16.42
CA PHE A 120 -6.67 24.78 17.56
C PHE A 120 -5.31 24.30 17.05
N LEU A 121 -4.26 24.78 17.69
CA LEU A 121 -2.89 24.33 17.47
C LEU A 121 -2.39 23.75 18.79
N ASP A 122 -1.90 22.51 18.73
CA ASP A 122 -1.30 21.82 19.88
C ASP A 122 0.04 21.23 19.46
N ALA A 123 0.94 21.04 20.43
CA ALA A 123 2.26 20.46 20.23
C ALA A 123 2.49 19.31 21.22
N THR A 124 2.73 18.11 20.70
CA THR A 124 3.09 16.93 21.51
C THR A 124 4.52 16.51 21.22
N TYR A 125 5.32 16.29 22.27
CA TYR A 125 6.69 15.81 22.13
C TYR A 125 6.72 14.29 22.00
N LEU A 126 7.20 13.80 20.85
CA LEU A 126 7.37 12.37 20.59
C LEU A 126 8.86 12.01 20.47
N PRO A 127 9.29 10.87 21.03
CA PRO A 127 10.65 10.38 20.82
C PRO A 127 10.79 9.90 19.37
N LEU A 128 11.59 10.60 18.57
CA LEU A 128 11.89 10.26 17.18
C LEU A 128 13.35 9.84 17.05
N LYS A 129 13.59 8.85 16.19
CA LYS A 129 14.93 8.35 15.89
C LYS A 129 15.35 8.83 14.50
N ARG A 130 16.33 9.75 14.44
CA ARG A 130 17.04 10.12 13.21
C ARG A 130 18.40 9.40 13.21
N ASP A 131 19.39 9.98 13.86
CA ASP A 131 20.68 9.33 14.20
C ASP A 131 20.70 8.86 15.66
N THR A 132 20.22 9.73 16.56
CA THR A 132 19.96 9.45 17.98
C THR A 132 18.48 9.64 18.28
N VAL A 133 18.01 9.05 19.37
CA VAL A 133 16.62 9.23 19.82
C VAL A 133 16.52 10.57 20.55
N GLN A 134 15.72 11.49 20.02
CA GLN A 134 15.47 12.79 20.63
C GLN A 134 13.96 13.06 20.68
N LYS A 135 13.52 13.85 21.67
CA LYS A 135 12.12 14.29 21.73
C LYS A 135 11.95 15.49 20.79
N GLU A 136 11.17 15.33 19.75
CA GLU A 136 10.84 16.40 18.81
C GLU A 136 9.37 16.80 18.98
N ALA A 137 9.08 18.09 18.81
CA ALA A 137 7.72 18.61 18.86
C ALA A 137 6.97 18.25 17.57
N VAL A 138 5.81 17.63 17.71
CA VAL A 138 4.86 17.40 16.63
C VAL A 138 3.70 18.38 16.81
N HIS A 139 3.62 19.34 15.91
CA HIS A 139 2.53 20.31 15.87
C HIS A 139 1.34 19.70 15.14
N ILE A 140 0.16 19.81 15.73
CA ILE A 140 -1.09 19.28 15.19
C ILE A 140 -2.09 20.44 15.12
N ALA A 141 -2.64 20.66 13.92
CA ALA A 141 -3.69 21.63 13.69
C ALA A 141 -5.05 20.91 13.62
N ILE A 142 -6.03 21.37 14.41
CA ILE A 142 -7.39 20.82 14.45
C ILE A 142 -8.38 21.93 14.14
N GLY A 143 -9.22 21.74 13.13
CA GLY A 143 -10.27 22.66 12.75
C GLY A 143 -11.63 22.20 13.28
N ILE A 144 -12.43 23.14 13.74
CA ILE A 144 -13.86 22.93 14.04
C ILE A 144 -14.66 23.61 12.94
N ARG A 145 -15.47 22.84 12.22
CA ARG A 145 -16.36 23.36 11.17
C ARG A 145 -17.56 24.11 11.77
N PRO A 146 -18.28 24.92 10.97
CA PRO A 146 -19.48 25.62 11.44
C PRO A 146 -20.58 24.68 11.99
N ASP A 147 -20.61 23.42 11.56
CA ASP A 147 -21.53 22.39 12.07
C ASP A 147 -21.07 21.72 13.38
N GLY A 148 -19.92 22.14 13.94
CA GLY A 148 -19.34 21.60 15.15
C GLY A 148 -18.48 20.34 14.95
N THR A 149 -18.35 19.83 13.72
CA THR A 149 -17.47 18.69 13.44
C THR A 149 -16.00 19.06 13.57
N LYS A 150 -15.22 18.19 14.22
CA LYS A 150 -13.77 18.36 14.39
C LYS A 150 -13.04 17.56 13.33
N GLU A 151 -12.02 18.15 12.73
CA GLU A 151 -11.10 17.45 11.83
C GLU A 151 -9.66 17.88 12.04
N VAL A 152 -8.73 16.94 11.92
CA VAL A 152 -7.29 17.26 11.91
C VAL A 152 -6.97 17.89 10.56
N LEU A 153 -6.49 19.13 10.55
CA LEU A 153 -6.17 19.86 9.33
C LEU A 153 -4.82 19.40 8.76
N ASN A 154 -3.81 19.39 9.61
CA ASN A 154 -2.45 18.95 9.26
C ASN A 154 -1.64 18.64 10.52
N TYR A 155 -0.49 18.00 10.34
CA TYR A 155 0.52 17.86 11.37
C TYR A 155 1.93 18.07 10.79
N GLN A 156 2.84 18.58 11.60
CA GLN A 156 4.22 18.81 11.19
C GLN A 156 5.19 18.51 12.34
N VAL A 157 6.23 17.74 12.03
CA VAL A 157 7.35 17.52 12.94
C VAL A 157 8.31 18.69 12.78
N ALA A 158 8.51 19.45 13.86
CA ALA A 158 9.44 20.58 13.90
C ALA A 158 10.54 20.27 14.93
N PRO A 159 11.74 19.83 14.51
CA PRO A 159 12.85 19.54 15.42
C PRO A 159 13.40 20.79 16.13
N THR A 160 13.13 21.97 15.60
CA THR A 160 13.58 23.27 16.13
C THR A 160 12.47 24.28 15.99
N GLU A 161 12.31 25.18 16.96
CA GLU A 161 11.52 26.41 16.80
C GLU A 161 12.23 27.29 15.75
N SER A 162 11.86 27.13 14.47
CA SER A 162 12.28 28.01 13.40
C SER A 162 11.25 29.13 13.27
N THR A 163 11.65 30.35 13.65
CA THR A 163 10.89 31.57 13.36
C THR A 163 11.02 31.89 11.86
N GLY A 164 9.94 31.72 11.10
CA GLY A 164 9.78 32.25 9.73
C GLY A 164 9.62 31.15 8.67
N ILE A 165 8.80 31.33 7.62
CA ILE A 165 7.98 32.45 7.13
C ILE A 165 6.87 31.86 6.26
#